data_AF-A0A1I3W9J9-F1
#
_entry.id   AF-A0A1I3W9J9-F1
#
_cell.length_a   1.000
_cell.length_b   1.000
_cell.length_c   1.000
_cell.angle_alpha   90.00
_cell.angle_beta   90.00
_cell.angle_gamma   90.00
#
_symmetry.space_group_name_H-M   'P 1'
#
loop_
_entity.id
_entity.type
_entity.pdbx_description
1 polymer ?
#
loop_
_entity_poly.entity_id
_entity_poly.type
_entity_poly.pdbx_seq_one_letter_code
_entity_poly.pdbx_strand_id
1 'polypeptide(L)' 'MDNKWKVLIGILLAVIFLGGETAAQLMGYKTYSIGYILGALSFIGAIVVGARQK' A
#
# COMPACT_ATOMS: atom_id res chain seq x y z
N MET A 1 9.68 2.16 18.01
CA MET A 1 8.85 2.71 16.92
C MET A 1 7.40 2.63 17.34
N ASP A 2 6.78 3.78 17.59
CA ASP A 2 5.34 3.85 17.90
C ASP A 2 4.51 3.19 16.80
N ASN A 3 3.37 2.62 17.17
CA ASN A 3 2.46 2.03 16.19
C ASN A 3 1.95 3.07 15.17
N LYS A 4 1.96 4.38 15.50
CA LYS A 4 1.72 5.47 14.52
C LYS A 4 2.68 5.43 13.33
N TRP A 5 3.97 5.17 13.58
CA TRP A 5 4.97 5.04 12.53
C TRP A 5 4.75 3.80 11.66
N LYS A 6 4.27 2.70 12.25
CA LYS A 6 3.91 1.47 11.50
C LYS A 6 2.72 1.70 10.57
N VAL A 7 1.70 2.44 11.03
CA VAL A 7 0.54 2.82 10.20
C VAL A 7 0.99 3.71 9.04
N LEU A 8 1.81 4.73 9.32
CA LEU A 8 2.35 5.62 8.30
C LEU A 8 3.12 4.87 7.21
N ILE A 9 4.01 3.96 7.60
CA ILE A 9 4.77 3.13 6.66
C ILE A 9 3.84 2.28 5.78
N GLY A 10 2.79 1.68 6.37
CA GLY A 10 1.83 0.88 5.61
C GLY A 10 1.02 1.70 4.60
N ILE A 11 0.65 2.94 4.95
CA ILE A 11 -0.01 3.87 4.04
C ILE A 11 0.95 4.31 2.91
N LEU A 12 2.21 4.63 3.25
CA LEU A 12 3.24 5.00 2.27
C LEU A 12 3.51 3.86 1.27
N LEU A 13 3.60 2.63 1.74
CA LEU A 13 3.71 1.43 0.90
C LEU A 13 2.52 1.29 -0.03
N ALA A 14 1.29 1.49 0.46
CA ALA A 14 0.09 1.43 -0.38
C ALA A 14 0.14 2.45 -1.52
N VAL A 15 0.56 3.70 -1.23
CA VAL A 15 0.72 4.75 -2.24
C VAL A 15 1.78 4.39 -3.28
N ILE A 16 2.91 3.82 -2.86
CA ILE A 16 3.97 3.39 -3.78
C ILE A 16 3.49 2.27 -4.70
N PHE A 17 2.78 1.27 -4.16
CA PHE A 17 2.26 0.17 -4.97
C PHE A 17 1.17 0.63 -5.96
N LEU A 18 0.25 1.48 -5.53
CA LEU A 18 -0.79 2.06 -6.39
C LEU A 18 -0.19 2.99 -7.45
N GLY A 19 0.72 3.88 -7.06
CA GLY A 19 1.39 4.80 -7.97
C GLY A 19 2.29 4.09 -8.96
N GLY A 20 3.05 3.09 -8.50
CA GLY A 20 3.92 2.26 -9.33
C GLY A 20 3.13 1.43 -10.34
N GLU A 21 2.01 0.83 -9.92
CA GLU A 21 1.09 0.13 -10.82
C GLU A 21 0.55 1.05 -11.91
N THR A 22 0.07 2.24 -11.52
CA THR A 22 -0.48 3.22 -12.44
C THR A 22 0.58 3.69 -13.44
N ALA A 23 1.79 3.99 -12.97
CA ALA A 23 2.90 4.36 -13.82
C ALA A 23 3.32 3.24 -14.79
N ALA A 24 3.38 1.99 -14.31
CA ALA A 24 3.72 0.84 -15.14
C ALA A 24 2.63 0.56 -16.20
N GLN A 25 1.35 0.72 -15.85
CA GLN A 25 0.25 0.65 -16.83
C GLN A 25 0.34 1.76 -17.87
N LEU A 26 0.68 2.99 -17.48
CA LEU A 26 0.91 4.10 -18.40
C LEU A 26 2.10 3.87 -19.34
N MET A 27 3.13 3.14 -18.88
CA MET A 27 4.27 2.73 -19.71
C MET A 27 3.98 1.48 -20.57
N GLY A 28 2.76 0.94 -20.54
CA GLY A 28 2.35 -0.21 -21.36
C GLY A 28 2.79 -1.57 -20.80
N TYR A 29 3.29 -1.64 -19.56
CA TYR A 29 3.60 -2.91 -18.91
C TYR A 29 2.32 -3.60 -18.45
N LYS A 30 2.20 -4.90 -18.74
CA LYS A 30 1.15 -5.74 -18.15
C LYS A 30 1.49 -6.00 -16.70
N THR A 31 0.86 -5.26 -15.81
CA THR A 31 1.05 -5.42 -14.37
C THR A 31 0.12 -6.44 -13.72
N TYR A 32 -0.87 -6.95 -14.45
CA TYR A 32 -1.83 -7.97 -13.99
C TYR A 32 -2.51 -7.62 -12.64
N SER A 33 -2.64 -6.33 -12.34
CA SER A 33 -3.25 -5.82 -11.10
C SER A 33 -2.49 -6.16 -9.81
N ILE A 34 -1.22 -6.59 -9.91
CA ILE A 34 -0.39 -6.98 -8.76
C ILE A 34 -0.13 -5.81 -7.82
N GLY A 35 0.20 -4.62 -8.33
CA GLY A 35 0.41 -3.42 -7.53
C GLY A 35 -0.89 -2.93 -6.88
N TYR A 36 -2.06 -3.09 -7.52
CA TYR A 36 -3.34 -2.81 -6.88
C TYR A 36 -3.61 -3.77 -5.72
N ILE A 37 -3.32 -5.07 -5.87
CA ILE A 37 -3.50 -6.07 -4.81
C ILE A 37 -2.54 -5.79 -3.63
N LEU A 38 -1.26 -5.58 -3.91
CA LEU A 38 -0.25 -5.28 -2.88
C LEU A 38 -0.52 -3.95 -2.19
N GLY A 39 -1.00 -2.95 -2.92
CA GLY A 39 -1.44 -1.67 -2.38
C GLY A 39 -2.62 -1.83 -1.43
N ALA A 40 -3.65 -2.59 -1.84
CA ALA A 40 -4.81 -2.87 -1.01
C ALA A 40 -4.43 -3.64 0.28
N LEU A 41 -3.58 -4.67 0.17
CA LEU A 41 -3.10 -5.42 1.33
C LEU A 41 -2.29 -4.55 2.30
N SER A 42 -1.44 -3.66 1.78
CA SER A 42 -0.66 -2.72 2.60
C SER A 42 -1.56 -1.73 3.34
N PHE A 43 -2.60 -1.22 2.67
CA PHE A 43 -3.57 -0.31 3.25
C PHE A 43 -4.42 -0.97 4.33
N ILE A 44 -4.95 -2.17 4.07
CA ILE A 44 -5.70 -2.96 5.05
C ILE A 44 -4.80 -3.31 6.24
N GLY A 45 -3.56 -3.72 6.00
CA GLY A 45 -2.58 -3.98 7.06
C GLY A 45 -2.34 -2.76 7.93
N ALA A 46 -2.20 -1.57 7.33
CA ALA A 46 -2.05 -0.31 8.06
C ALA A 46 -3.28 0.01 8.93
N ILE A 47 -4.49 -0.18 8.40
CA ILE A 47 -5.75 0.01 9.14
C ILE A 47 -5.82 -0.95 10.33
N VAL A 48 -5.52 -2.24 10.14
CA VAL A 48 -5.55 -3.25 11.20
C VAL A 48 -4.53 -2.91 12.30
N VAL A 49 -3.32 -2.49 11.93
CA VAL A 49 -2.29 -2.07 12.89
C VAL A 49 -2.73 -0.83 13.66
N GLY A 50 -3.36 0.13 13.00
CA GLY A 50 -3.90 1.34 13.64
C GLY A 50 -5.09 1.04 14.55
N ALA A 51 -6.00 0.17 14.13
CA ALA A 51 -7.17 -0.24 14.92
C ALA A 51 -6.78 -1.03 16.18
N ARG A 52 -5.66 -1.77 16.13
CA ARG A 52 -5.08 -2.50 17.27
C ARG A 52 -4.27 -1.61 18.23
N GLN A 53 -4.22 -0.28 18.03
CA GLN A 53 -3.63 0.67 18.99
C GLN A 53 -4.56 1.08 20.14
N LYS A 54 -5.78 0.53 20.22
CA LYS A 54 -6.64 0.71 21.41
C LYS A 54 -6.02 0.10 22.65
#